data_AF-A0A560DKC9-F1
#
_entry.id   AF-A0A560DKC9-F1
#
_cell.length_a   1.000
_cell.length_b   1.000
_cell.length_c   1.000
_cell.angle_alpha   90.00
_cell.angle_beta   90.00
_cell.angle_gamma   90.00
#
_symmetry.space_group_name_H-M   'P 1'
#
loop_
_entity.id
_entity.type
_entity.pdbx_description
1 polymer ?
#
loop_
_entity_poly.entity_id
_entity_poly.type
_entity_poly.pdbx_seq_one_letter_code
_entity_poly.pdbx_strand_id
1 'polypeptide(L)'
;MGRKQYENRARRTWWSVHIEAWRKSGLSRRSYCRQHRLDQGSFARWLSVLVDVEALKVQAELKREQRRLQRPLKLSSDARSRAVQAFWAMHVEAMTSSGRSVRAYAKAHGLSRFALQRWRDLINTNEV
;
A
#
# COMPACT_ATOMS: atom_id res chain seq x y z
N MET A 1 -12.51 -23.35 20.03
CA MET A 1 -12.73 -24.43 19.03
C MET A 1 -12.93 -23.83 17.64
N GLY A 2 -11.85 -23.73 16.86
CA GLY A 2 -11.89 -23.15 15.51
C GLY A 2 -12.65 -24.06 14.55
N ARG A 3 -13.72 -23.54 13.93
CA ARG A 3 -14.61 -24.30 13.07
C ARG A 3 -13.94 -24.52 11.69
N LYS A 4 -13.04 -25.52 11.60
CA LYS A 4 -12.31 -25.99 10.39
C LYS A 4 -13.17 -26.06 9.11
N GLN A 5 -14.48 -26.28 9.28
CA GLN A 5 -15.48 -26.24 8.19
C GLN A 5 -15.51 -24.94 7.36
N TYR A 6 -15.07 -23.81 7.90
CA TYR A 6 -15.05 -22.53 7.16
C TYR A 6 -13.74 -22.27 6.40
N GLU A 7 -12.73 -23.12 6.54
CA GLU A 7 -11.45 -23.02 5.83
C GLU A 7 -11.53 -23.63 4.42
N ASN A 8 -12.56 -24.42 4.13
CA ASN A 8 -12.77 -24.99 2.81
C ASN A 8 -12.97 -23.87 1.77
N ARG A 9 -11.96 -23.68 0.91
CA ARG A 9 -11.89 -22.60 -0.07
C ARG A 9 -13.06 -22.64 -1.05
N ALA A 10 -13.43 -23.81 -1.56
CA ALA A 10 -14.53 -23.97 -2.51
C ALA A 10 -15.89 -23.59 -1.90
N ARG A 11 -16.15 -24.03 -0.65
CA ARG A 11 -17.37 -23.63 0.06
C ARG A 11 -17.38 -22.13 0.33
N ARG A 12 -16.24 -21.57 0.74
CA ARG A 12 -16.11 -20.13 1.02
C ARG A 12 -16.39 -19.28 -0.22
N THR A 13 -15.82 -19.64 -1.37
CA THR A 13 -16.07 -18.94 -2.64
C THR A 13 -17.51 -19.11 -3.12
N TRP A 14 -18.10 -20.28 -2.94
CA TRP A 14 -19.49 -20.51 -3.31
C TRP A 14 -20.46 -19.66 -2.47
N TRP A 15 -20.25 -19.62 -1.14
CA TRP A 15 -21.06 -18.78 -0.25
C TRP A 15 -20.83 -17.29 -0.46
N SER A 16 -19.61 -16.85 -0.79
CA SER A 16 -19.36 -15.44 -1.10
C SER A 16 -20.14 -14.98 -2.32
N VAL A 17 -20.18 -15.79 -3.39
CA VAL A 17 -20.98 -15.49 -4.59
C VAL A 17 -22.46 -15.34 -4.26
N HIS A 18 -23.03 -16.24 -3.45
CA HIS A 18 -24.43 -16.13 -3.03
C HIS A 18 -24.71 -14.91 -2.16
N ILE A 19 -23.80 -14.54 -1.27
CA ILE A 19 -23.95 -13.36 -0.41
C ILE A 19 -23.86 -12.07 -1.23
N GLU A 20 -22.96 -12.01 -2.22
CA GLU A 20 -22.87 -10.88 -3.15
C GLU A 20 -24.10 -10.77 -4.04
N ALA A 21 -24.54 -11.88 -4.63
CA ALA A 21 -25.76 -11.91 -5.45
C ALA A 21 -27.00 -11.52 -4.64
N TRP A 22 -27.10 -11.99 -3.39
CA TRP A 22 -28.14 -11.57 -2.47
C TRP A 22 -28.11 -10.06 -2.21
N ARG A 23 -26.96 -9.50 -1.86
CA ARG A 23 -26.79 -8.04 -1.63
C ARG A 23 -27.21 -7.21 -2.84
N LYS A 24 -26.87 -7.67 -4.06
CA LYS A 24 -27.24 -6.99 -5.31
C LYS A 24 -28.72 -7.11 -5.65
N SER A 25 -29.38 -8.20 -5.24
CA SER A 25 -30.79 -8.45 -5.55
C SER A 25 -31.79 -7.60 -4.75
N GLY A 26 -31.38 -7.03 -3.61
CA GLY A 26 -32.27 -6.28 -2.72
C GLY A 26 -33.35 -7.13 -2.02
N LEU A 27 -33.35 -8.44 -2.21
CA LEU A 27 -34.31 -9.36 -1.61
C LEU A 27 -34.08 -9.51 -0.11
N SER A 28 -35.13 -9.84 0.66
CA SER A 28 -34.95 -10.31 2.03
C SER A 28 -34.19 -11.65 2.03
N ARG A 29 -33.40 -11.92 3.07
CA ARG A 29 -32.66 -13.20 3.21
C ARG A 29 -33.57 -14.42 3.03
N ARG A 30 -34.79 -14.35 3.60
CA ARG A 30 -35.81 -15.42 3.50
C ARG A 30 -36.25 -15.64 2.06
N SER A 31 -36.54 -14.56 1.32
CA SER A 31 -36.95 -14.62 -0.08
C SER A 31 -35.84 -15.18 -0.96
N TYR A 32 -34.61 -14.68 -0.79
CA TYR A 32 -33.45 -15.15 -1.53
C TYR A 32 -33.13 -16.63 -1.27
N CYS A 33 -33.14 -17.05 0.00
CA CYS A 33 -32.90 -18.46 0.34
C CYS A 33 -34.00 -19.37 -0.22
N ARG A 34 -35.27 -18.94 -0.20
CA ARG A 34 -36.38 -19.70 -0.80
C ARG A 34 -36.22 -19.83 -2.31
N GLN A 35 -35.92 -18.74 -3.01
CA GLN A 35 -35.75 -18.71 -4.45
C GLN A 35 -34.56 -19.55 -4.94
N HIS A 36 -33.44 -19.51 -4.21
CA HIS A 36 -32.21 -20.21 -4.57
C HIS A 36 -32.04 -21.56 -3.86
N ARG A 37 -33.07 -22.05 -3.17
CA ARG A 37 -33.08 -23.34 -2.44
C ARG A 37 -31.91 -23.48 -1.46
N LEU A 38 -31.61 -22.40 -0.74
CA LEU A 38 -30.56 -22.34 0.26
C LEU A 38 -31.14 -22.56 1.66
N ASP A 39 -30.40 -23.26 2.51
CA ASP A 39 -30.71 -23.32 3.94
C ASP A 39 -30.44 -21.94 4.59
N GLN A 40 -31.47 -21.37 5.22
CA GLN A 40 -31.41 -20.07 5.87
C GLN A 40 -30.40 -20.06 7.03
N GLY A 41 -30.30 -21.15 7.78
CA GLY A 41 -29.40 -21.23 8.93
C GLY A 41 -27.93 -21.27 8.51
N SER A 42 -27.63 -21.99 7.43
CA SER A 42 -26.30 -22.03 6.82
C SER A 42 -25.94 -20.70 6.17
N PHE A 43 -26.88 -20.08 5.45
CA PHE A 43 -26.69 -18.75 4.88
C PHE A 43 -26.35 -17.72 5.96
N ALA A 44 -27.09 -17.68 7.07
CA ALA A 44 -26.84 -16.75 8.16
C ALA A 44 -25.46 -16.95 8.80
N ARG A 45 -25.04 -18.20 9.01
CA ARG A 45 -23.71 -18.53 9.56
C ARG A 45 -22.59 -18.08 8.62
N TRP A 46 -22.70 -18.34 7.32
CA TRP A 46 -21.70 -17.92 6.33
C TRP A 46 -21.68 -16.39 6.14
N LEU A 47 -22.83 -15.73 6.24
CA LEU A 47 -22.91 -14.27 6.22
C LEU A 47 -22.11 -13.65 7.36
N SER A 48 -22.28 -14.15 8.60
CA SER A 48 -21.49 -13.68 9.75
C SER A 48 -20.00 -13.88 9.51
N VAL A 49 -19.59 -15.10 9.14
CA VAL A 49 -18.16 -15.43 8.94
C VAL A 49 -17.51 -14.56 7.87
N LEU A 50 -18.20 -14.32 6.74
CA LEU A 50 -17.63 -13.51 5.66
C LEU A 50 -17.63 -12.02 6.00
N VAL A 51 -18.63 -11.52 6.73
CA VAL A 51 -18.65 -10.13 7.22
C VAL A 51 -17.52 -9.89 8.21
N ASP A 52 -17.29 -10.81 9.15
CA ASP A 52 -16.20 -10.71 10.14
C ASP A 52 -14.83 -10.70 9.44
N VAL A 53 -14.64 -11.58 8.45
CA VAL A 53 -13.40 -11.62 7.64
C VAL A 53 -13.20 -10.31 6.89
N GLU A 54 -14.24 -9.75 6.29
CA GLU A 54 -14.13 -8.48 5.56
C GLU A 54 -13.84 -7.30 6.49
N ALA A 55 -14.50 -7.24 7.65
CA ALA A 55 -14.21 -6.25 8.68
C ALA A 55 -12.75 -6.32 9.16
N LEU A 56 -12.22 -7.53 9.34
CA LEU A 56 -10.80 -7.73 9.70
C LEU A 56 -9.84 -7.26 8.60
N LYS A 57 -10.17 -7.47 7.32
CA LYS A 57 -9.35 -6.93 6.22
C LYS A 57 -9.37 -5.40 6.19
N VAL A 58 -10.55 -4.80 6.33
CA VAL A 58 -10.68 -3.33 6.38
C VAL A 58 -9.86 -2.77 7.53
N GLN A 59 -9.94 -3.37 8.73
CA GLN A 59 -9.10 -2.97 9.88
C GLN A 59 -7.60 -3.13 9.61
N ALA A 60 -7.19 -4.23 8.97
CA ALA A 60 -5.80 -4.45 8.60
C ALA A 60 -5.30 -3.41 7.59
N GLU A 61 -6.12 -3.03 6.61
CA GLU A 61 -5.79 -2.02 5.60
C GLU A 61 -5.74 -0.63 6.22
N LEU A 62 -6.70 -0.26 7.08
CA LEU A 62 -6.65 0.98 7.86
C LEU A 62 -5.37 1.07 8.69
N LYS A 63 -4.98 -0.02 9.34
CA LYS A 63 -3.71 -0.08 10.11
C LYS A 63 -2.49 0.05 9.20
N ARG A 64 -2.54 -0.41 7.95
CA ARG A 64 -1.45 -0.22 6.97
C ARG A 64 -1.38 1.21 6.50
N GLU A 65 -2.51 1.82 6.17
CA GLU A 65 -2.59 3.23 5.78
C GLU A 65 -2.13 4.14 6.91
N GLN A 66 -2.59 3.90 8.14
CA GLN A 66 -2.07 4.61 9.32
C GLN A 66 -0.56 4.48 9.43
N ARG A 67 0.02 3.28 9.22
CA ARG A 67 1.47 3.11 9.20
C ARG A 67 2.15 3.83 8.04
N ARG A 68 1.51 3.97 6.88
CA ARG A 68 2.04 4.73 5.74
C ARG A 68 2.08 6.22 6.07
N LEU A 69 0.97 6.75 6.60
CA LEU A 69 0.84 8.16 7.02
C LEU A 69 1.76 8.50 8.19
N GLN A 70 1.88 7.61 9.18
CA GLN A 70 2.75 7.77 10.33
C GLN A 70 4.19 7.31 10.07
N ARG A 71 4.55 6.91 8.84
CA ARG A 71 5.95 6.61 8.53
C ARG A 71 6.67 7.95 8.40
N PRO A 72 7.47 8.40 9.40
CA PRO A 72 8.34 9.53 9.15
C PRO A 72 9.19 9.19 7.93
N LEU A 73 9.35 10.16 7.04
CA LEU A 73 10.36 10.11 5.99
C LEU A 73 11.70 9.92 6.71
N LYS A 74 12.11 8.66 6.89
CA LYS A 74 13.46 8.36 7.35
C LYS A 74 14.34 8.84 6.22
N LEU A 75 14.83 10.08 6.33
CA LEU A 75 15.96 10.56 5.56
C LEU A 75 16.97 9.41 5.56
N SER A 76 17.37 9.00 4.35
CA SER A 76 18.38 7.95 4.16
C SER A 76 19.52 8.20 5.15
N SER A 77 20.15 7.17 5.70
CA SER A 77 21.28 7.38 6.63
C SER A 77 22.29 8.39 6.09
N ASP A 78 22.50 8.35 4.76
CA ASP A 78 23.29 9.28 3.97
C ASP A 78 22.80 10.73 4.03
N ALA A 79 21.48 10.96 3.98
CA ALA A 79 20.86 12.28 4.07
C ALA A 79 20.98 12.91 5.47
N ARG A 80 21.24 12.11 6.52
CA ARG A 80 21.55 12.61 7.87
C ARG A 80 23.04 12.84 8.11
N SER A 81 23.91 12.38 7.20
CA SER A 81 25.35 12.56 7.32
C SER A 81 25.75 13.94 6.80
N ARG A 82 26.18 14.83 7.70
CA ARG A 82 26.66 16.18 7.35
C ARG A 82 27.79 16.16 6.32
N ALA A 83 28.65 15.14 6.36
CA ALA A 83 29.73 14.96 5.39
C ALA A 83 29.19 14.65 3.98
N VAL A 84 28.17 13.78 3.90
CA VAL A 84 27.53 13.42 2.62
C VAL A 84 26.70 14.58 2.07
N GLN A 85 26.00 15.32 2.93
CA GLN A 85 25.31 16.56 2.56
C GLN A 85 26.30 17.57 1.96
N ALA A 86 27.40 17.85 2.65
CA ALA A 86 28.42 18.80 2.19
C ALA A 86 29.06 18.35 0.86
N PHE A 87 29.38 17.05 0.73
CA PHE A 87 29.91 16.48 -0.51
C PHE A 87 28.97 16.70 -1.70
N TRP A 88 27.69 16.39 -1.55
CA TRP A 88 26.72 16.56 -2.63
C TRP A 88 26.35 18.02 -2.87
N ALA A 89 26.27 18.85 -1.83
CA ALA A 89 26.05 20.29 -1.96
C ALA A 89 27.16 20.94 -2.79
N MET A 90 28.43 20.67 -2.45
CA MET A 90 29.59 21.15 -3.21
C MET A 90 29.50 20.74 -4.70
N HIS A 91 29.14 19.48 -4.98
CA HIS A 91 29.03 19.02 -6.36
C HIS A 91 27.85 19.63 -7.12
N VAL A 92 26.72 19.87 -6.45
CA VAL A 92 25.54 20.53 -7.03
C VAL A 92 25.81 22.00 -7.31
N GLU A 93 26.47 22.69 -6.40
CA GLU A 93 26.90 24.09 -6.57
C GLU A 93 27.86 24.20 -7.76
N ALA A 94 28.95 23.43 -7.76
CA ALA A 94 29.93 23.44 -8.84
C ALA A 94 29.32 23.08 -10.21
N MET A 95 28.37 22.13 -10.24
CA MET A 95 27.61 21.83 -11.46
C MET A 95 26.81 23.03 -11.94
N THR A 96 26.08 23.69 -11.04
CA THR A 96 25.24 24.86 -11.35
C THR A 96 26.08 26.03 -11.86
N SER A 97 27.20 26.32 -11.20
CA SER A 97 28.16 27.35 -11.64
C SER A 97 28.80 27.02 -12.99
N SER A 98 29.00 25.73 -13.32
CA SER A 98 29.57 25.32 -14.61
C SER A 98 28.60 25.36 -15.78
N GLY A 99 27.28 25.54 -15.53
CA GLY A 99 26.24 25.52 -16.57
C GLY A 99 26.07 24.17 -17.30
N ARG A 100 26.69 23.09 -16.80
CA ARG A 100 26.62 21.74 -17.41
C ARG A 100 25.34 21.02 -17.01
N SER A 101 24.82 20.19 -17.92
CA SER A 101 23.72 19.28 -17.56
C SER A 101 24.18 18.23 -16.55
N VAL A 102 23.25 17.73 -15.72
CA VAL A 102 23.50 16.69 -14.70
C VAL A 102 24.23 15.48 -15.30
N ARG A 103 23.86 15.07 -16.51
CA ARG A 103 24.48 13.94 -17.21
C ARG A 103 25.92 14.25 -17.63
N ALA A 104 26.18 15.43 -18.18
CA ALA A 104 27.51 15.82 -18.63
C ALA A 104 28.47 16.01 -17.45
N TYR A 105 27.99 16.65 -16.38
CA TYR A 105 28.78 16.84 -15.16
C TYR A 105 29.07 15.52 -14.46
N ALA A 106 28.06 14.67 -14.24
CA ALA A 106 28.25 13.36 -13.59
C ALA A 106 29.25 12.47 -14.36
N LYS A 107 29.17 12.47 -15.70
CA LYS A 107 30.13 11.73 -16.53
C LYS A 107 31.56 12.26 -16.39
N ALA A 108 31.75 13.58 -16.36
CA ALA A 108 33.07 14.19 -16.24
C ALA A 108 33.74 13.95 -14.88
N HIS A 109 32.95 13.83 -13.81
CA HIS A 109 33.43 13.67 -12.44
C HIS A 109 33.30 12.24 -11.89
N GLY A 110 32.90 11.27 -12.71
CA GLY A 110 32.75 9.87 -12.28
C GLY A 110 31.63 9.64 -11.25
N LEU A 111 30.64 10.53 -11.21
CA LEU A 111 29.55 10.48 -10.24
C LEU A 111 28.33 9.72 -10.78
N SER A 112 27.53 9.16 -9.88
CA SER A 112 26.23 8.62 -10.25
C SER A 112 25.27 9.73 -10.67
N ARG A 113 24.81 9.71 -11.93
CA ARG A 113 23.81 10.65 -12.46
C ARG A 113 22.54 10.71 -11.59
N PHE A 114 22.13 9.56 -11.05
CA PHE A 114 20.89 9.43 -10.30
C PHE A 114 21.04 9.99 -8.88
N ALA A 115 22.20 9.78 -8.26
CA ALA A 115 22.49 10.36 -6.96
C ALA A 115 22.59 11.89 -7.04
N LEU A 116 23.33 12.41 -8.04
CA LEU A 116 23.47 13.85 -8.25
C LEU A 116 22.11 14.53 -8.52
N GLN A 117 21.27 13.91 -9.35
CA GLN A 117 19.91 14.38 -9.62
C GLN A 117 19.06 14.43 -8.35
N ARG A 118 19.03 13.32 -7.60
CA ARG A 118 18.26 13.22 -6.35
C ARG A 118 18.70 14.25 -5.32
N TRP A 119 20.01 14.43 -5.14
CA TRP A 119 20.55 15.38 -4.17
C TRP A 119 20.32 16.83 -4.58
N ARG A 120 20.39 17.15 -5.87
CA ARG A 120 19.97 18.46 -6.39
C ARG A 120 18.51 18.75 -6.05
N ASP A 121 17.63 17.80 -6.31
CA ASP A 121 16.20 17.98 -6.04
C ASP A 121 15.93 18.11 -4.53
N LEU A 122 16.61 17.33 -3.68
CA LEU A 122 16.53 17.40 -2.22
C LEU A 122 16.99 18.76 -1.66
N ILE A 123 18.10 19.30 -2.17
CA ILE A 123 18.64 20.60 -1.76
C ILE A 123 17.70 21.72 -2.21
N ASN A 124 17.15 21.63 -3.43
CA ASN A 124 16.18 22.61 -3.95
C ASN A 124 14.85 22.60 -3.18
N THR A 125 14.42 21.44 -2.66
CA THR A 125 13.22 21.33 -1.82
C THR A 125 13.45 21.76 -0.36
N ASN A 126 14.67 22.17 -0.01
CA ASN A 126 15.06 22.62 1.33
C ASN A 126 14.76 21.59 2.45
N GLU A 127 14.78 20.29 2.11
CA GLU A 127 14.54 19.16 3.03
C GLU A 127 15.84 18.63 3.66
N VAL A 128 16.82 19.51 3.91
CA VAL A 128 18.15 19.16 4.43
C VAL A 128 18.48 19.94 5.69
#